data_AF-A0A522KCA7-F1
#
_entry.id   AF-A0A522KCA7-F1
#
_cell.length_a   1.000
_cell.length_b   1.000
_cell.length_c   1.000
_cell.angle_alpha   90.00
_cell.angle_beta   90.00
_cell.angle_gamma   90.00
#
_symmetry.space_group_name_H-M   'P 1'
#
loop_
_entity.id
_entity.type
_entity.pdbx_description
1 polymer ?
#
loop_
_entity_poly.entity_id
_entity_poly.type
_entity_poly.pdbx_seq_one_letter_code
_entity_poly.pdbx_strand_id
1 'polypeptide(L)'
;MKRFHIALAVEDLQASIADYNLRLGQKPHAVVAGKYAMWRTDQLNFSINQIPERAGQLRHLGFEDDTAEEFSSTYDTNGIEWETFPPQAQDEKIVEIYGAPLN
;
A
#
# COMPACT_ATOMS: atom_id res chain seq x y z
N MET A 1 5.93 -7.86 14.38
CA MET A 1 6.51 -6.50 14.28
C MET A 1 5.50 -5.61 13.57
N LYS A 2 5.48 -4.31 13.87
CA LYS A 2 4.62 -3.33 13.19
C LYS A 2 5.41 -2.58 12.12
N ARG A 3 4.88 -2.54 10.90
CA ARG A 3 5.41 -1.75 9.79
C ARG A 3 4.39 -0.67 9.45
N PHE A 4 4.84 0.59 9.44
CA PHE A 4 3.97 1.71 9.17
C PHE A 4 3.42 1.60 7.76
N HIS A 5 2.10 1.66 7.62
CA HIS A 5 1.43 1.53 6.34
C HIS A 5 1.00 2.90 5.81
N ILE A 6 1.28 3.16 4.54
CA ILE A 6 0.84 4.36 3.84
C ILE A 6 0.31 3.95 2.46
N ALA A 7 -0.89 4.39 2.12
CA ALA A 7 -1.46 4.21 0.78
C ALA A 7 -1.76 5.54 0.11
N LEU A 8 -1.22 5.76 -1.09
CA LEU A 8 -1.45 6.97 -1.88
C LEU A 8 -2.21 6.68 -3.17
N ALA A 9 -2.98 7.66 -3.63
CA ALA A 9 -3.51 7.70 -4.98
C ALA A 9 -2.50 8.41 -5.91
N VAL A 10 -2.24 7.83 -7.08
CA VAL A 10 -1.33 8.38 -8.09
C VAL A 10 -2.01 8.48 -9.45
N GLU A 11 -1.51 9.38 -10.30
CA GLU A 11 -2.03 9.60 -11.64
C GLU A 11 -1.60 8.50 -12.62
N ASP A 12 -0.30 8.26 -12.69
CA ASP A 12 0.31 7.23 -13.54
C ASP A 12 1.14 6.27 -12.69
N LEU A 13 0.77 4.99 -12.72
CA LEU A 13 1.43 3.99 -11.90
C LEU A 13 2.89 3.75 -12.31
N GLN A 14 3.20 3.73 -13.59
CA GLN A 14 4.54 3.36 -14.07
C GLN A 14 5.55 4.47 -13.76
N ALA A 15 5.18 5.73 -14.01
CA ALA A 15 5.96 6.90 -13.64
C ALA A 15 6.18 6.94 -12.13
N SER A 16 5.13 6.67 -11.34
CA SER A 16 5.23 6.65 -9.88
C SER A 16 6.11 5.51 -9.36
N ILE A 17 6.01 4.30 -9.94
CA ILE A 17 6.91 3.18 -9.59
C ILE A 17 8.36 3.58 -9.83
N ALA A 18 8.68 4.20 -10.97
CA ALA A 18 10.04 4.62 -11.28
C ALA A 18 10.58 5.63 -10.25
N ASP A 19 9.79 6.64 -9.88
CA ASP A 19 10.16 7.65 -8.87
C ASP A 19 10.32 7.04 -7.47
N TYR A 20 9.34 6.25 -7.01
CA TYR A 20 9.41 5.64 -5.68
C TYR A 20 10.49 4.57 -5.56
N ASN A 21 10.83 3.86 -6.63
CA ASN A 21 11.98 2.96 -6.63
C ASN A 21 13.29 3.71 -6.35
N LEU A 22 13.46 4.91 -6.90
CA LEU A 22 14.63 5.74 -6.64
C LEU A 22 14.65 6.23 -5.19
N ARG A 23 13.51 6.69 -4.67
CA ARG A 23 13.39 7.21 -3.29
C ARG A 23 13.58 6.13 -2.23
N LEU A 24 13.02 4.95 -2.46
CA LEU A 24 13.05 3.83 -1.52
C LEU A 24 14.30 2.96 -1.72
N GLY A 25 15.04 3.12 -2.81
CA GLY A 25 16.24 2.34 -3.11
C GLY A 25 15.96 0.86 -3.41
N GLN A 26 14.71 0.49 -3.70
CA GLN A 26 14.31 -0.89 -3.97
C GLN A 26 13.12 -0.96 -4.92
N LYS A 27 12.94 -2.12 -5.57
CA LYS A 27 11.77 -2.42 -6.41
C LYS A 27 10.53 -2.74 -5.55
N PRO A 28 9.32 -2.64 -6.10
CA PRO A 28 8.11 -3.03 -5.39
C PRO A 28 8.14 -4.54 -5.13
N HIS A 29 7.58 -4.94 -3.99
CA HIS A 29 7.34 -6.35 -3.65
C HIS A 29 6.19 -6.94 -4.46
N ALA A 30 5.19 -6.12 -4.78
CA ALA A 30 4.06 -6.52 -5.61
C ALA A 30 3.73 -5.40 -6.60
N VAL A 31 3.43 -5.78 -7.85
CA VAL A 31 2.95 -4.87 -8.90
C VAL A 31 1.78 -5.53 -9.62
N VAL A 32 0.66 -4.81 -9.74
CA VAL A 32 -0.44 -5.18 -10.61
C VAL A 32 -0.59 -4.10 -11.67
N ALA A 33 -0.36 -4.47 -12.93
CA ALA A 33 -0.27 -3.53 -14.05
C ALA A 33 -1.47 -2.57 -14.13
N GLY A 34 -1.18 -1.27 -14.18
CA GLY A 34 -2.18 -0.20 -14.27
C GLY A 34 -3.08 -0.03 -13.04
N LYS A 35 -2.82 -0.74 -11.93
CA LYS A 35 -3.70 -0.74 -10.76
C LYS A 35 -2.98 -0.44 -9.44
N TYR A 36 -1.89 -1.15 -9.15
CA TYR A 36 -1.32 -1.18 -7.80
C TYR A 36 0.18 -1.45 -7.79
N ALA A 37 0.89 -0.85 -6.85
CA ALA A 37 2.24 -1.28 -6.46
C ALA A 37 2.45 -1.13 -4.96
N MET A 38 3.25 -2.02 -4.38
CA MET A 38 3.56 -2.03 -2.96
C MET A 38 5.04 -2.32 -2.73
N TRP A 39 5.63 -1.62 -1.77
CA TRP A 39 6.96 -1.85 -1.24
C TRP A 39 6.83 -2.23 0.23
N ARG A 40 7.49 -3.31 0.63
CA ARG A 40 7.66 -3.69 2.03
C ARG A 40 9.13 -3.50 2.39
N THR A 41 9.41 -2.93 3.54
CA THR A 41 10.75 -2.82 4.15
C THR A 41 10.61 -3.27 5.60
N ASP A 42 11.69 -3.24 6.39
CA ASP A 42 11.61 -3.60 7.81
C ASP A 42 10.68 -2.70 8.62
N GLN A 43 10.48 -1.43 8.24
CA GLN A 43 9.70 -0.46 9.02
C GLN A 43 8.51 0.14 8.27
N LEU A 44 8.48 0.03 6.94
CA LEU A 44 7.50 0.68 6.07
C LEU A 44 6.83 -0.34 5.15
N ASN A 45 5.51 -0.31 5.10
CA ASN A 45 4.70 -0.84 4.02
C ASN A 45 4.12 0.35 3.24
N PHE A 46 4.63 0.63 2.06
CA PHE A 46 4.19 1.74 1.22
C PHE A 46 3.46 1.21 0.01
N SER A 47 2.30 1.78 -0.33
CA SER A 47 1.54 1.37 -1.50
C SER A 47 0.97 2.54 -2.26
N ILE A 48 0.79 2.32 -3.57
CA ILE A 48 0.20 3.29 -4.48
C ILE A 48 -0.86 2.63 -5.36
N ASN A 49 -1.90 3.39 -5.66
CA ASN A 49 -3.00 3.00 -6.52
C ASN A 49 -3.20 4.02 -7.63
N GLN A 50 -3.38 3.55 -8.86
CA GLN A 50 -3.70 4.46 -9.96
C GLN A 50 -5.15 4.92 -9.86
N ILE A 51 -5.34 6.16 -9.41
CA ILE A 51 -6.63 6.82 -9.20
C ILE A 51 -6.43 8.29 -9.62
N PRO A 52 -6.43 8.59 -10.93
CA PRO A 52 -6.04 9.90 -11.46
C PRO A 52 -6.80 11.08 -10.85
N GLU A 53 -8.09 10.90 -10.59
CA GLU A 53 -8.96 11.91 -10.00
C GLU A 53 -8.62 12.25 -8.52
N ARG A 54 -7.79 11.43 -7.88
CA ARG A 54 -7.29 11.64 -6.51
C ARG A 54 -5.77 11.69 -6.44
N ALA A 55 -5.08 11.89 -7.56
CA ALA A 55 -3.63 11.88 -7.61
C ALA A 55 -3.00 12.82 -6.56
N GLY A 56 -2.00 12.33 -5.85
CA GLY A 56 -1.30 13.05 -4.78
C GLY A 56 -2.02 13.02 -3.42
N GLN A 57 -3.22 12.44 -3.33
CA GLN A 57 -3.95 12.33 -2.06
C GLN A 57 -3.57 11.07 -1.28
N LEU A 58 -3.56 11.22 0.04
CA LEU A 58 -3.56 10.11 0.97
C LEU A 58 -4.90 9.36 0.89
N ARG A 59 -4.85 8.03 0.82
CA ARG A 59 -6.04 7.19 0.93
C ARG A 59 -6.28 6.76 2.37
N HIS A 60 -5.27 6.13 2.99
CA HIS A 60 -5.28 5.71 4.38
C HIS A 60 -3.85 5.52 4.90
N LEU A 61 -3.74 5.50 6.22
CA LEU A 61 -2.56 5.09 6.98
C LEU A 61 -2.82 3.74 7.65
N GLY A 62 -1.84 3.20 8.38
CA GLY A 62 -2.07 1.99 9.11
C GLY A 62 -0.83 1.32 9.67
N PHE A 63 -1.00 0.06 10.06
CA PHE A 63 0.09 -0.85 10.37
C PHE A 63 -0.15 -2.22 9.74
N GLU A 64 0.85 -2.71 9.02
CA GLU A 64 0.98 -4.15 8.83
C GLU A 64 1.62 -4.72 10.11
N ASP A 65 0.91 -5.58 10.83
CA ASP A 65 1.28 -6.07 12.16
C ASP A 65 1.23 -7.60 12.20
N ASP A 66 2.37 -8.24 12.44
CA ASP A 66 2.46 -9.70 12.53
C ASP A 66 1.65 -10.29 13.71
N THR A 67 1.18 -9.46 14.65
CA THR A 67 0.34 -9.87 15.79
C THR A 67 -1.15 -9.60 15.59
N ALA A 68 -1.53 -8.93 14.50
CA ALA A 68 -2.94 -8.72 14.19
C ALA A 68 -3.59 -10.04 13.73
N GLU A 69 -4.77 -10.35 14.26
CA GLU A 69 -5.53 -11.54 13.88
C GLU A 69 -6.35 -11.31 12.59
N GLU A 70 -6.82 -10.08 12.38
CA GLU A 70 -7.71 -9.73 11.27
C GLU A 70 -7.51 -8.29 10.79
N PHE A 71 -8.13 -7.96 9.66
CA PHE A 71 -8.23 -6.58 9.17
C PHE A 71 -9.15 -5.76 10.08
N SER A 72 -8.69 -4.58 10.49
CA SER A 72 -9.50 -3.58 11.16
C SER A 72 -9.31 -2.21 10.53
N SER A 73 -10.33 -1.36 10.60
CA SER A 73 -10.29 0.03 10.14
C SER A 73 -10.87 0.95 11.21
N THR A 74 -10.20 2.08 11.44
CA THR A 74 -10.61 3.14 12.37
C THR A 74 -10.29 4.51 11.76
N TYR A 75 -10.69 5.59 12.43
CA TYR A 75 -10.35 6.95 12.01
C TYR A 75 -9.60 7.66 13.13
N ASP A 76 -8.57 8.43 12.77
CA ASP A 76 -7.89 9.30 13.73
C ASP A 76 -8.66 10.60 14.00
N THR A 77 -8.12 11.45 14.87
CA THR A 77 -8.74 12.74 15.23
C THR A 77 -8.84 13.73 14.07
N ASN A 78 -8.13 13.50 12.97
CA ASN A 78 -8.15 14.31 11.76
C ASN A 78 -9.05 13.72 10.67
N GLY A 79 -9.69 12.56 10.93
CA GLY A 79 -10.53 11.86 9.99
C GLY A 79 -9.76 11.06 8.93
N ILE A 80 -8.48 10.77 9.15
CA ILE A 80 -7.72 9.86 8.28
C ILE A 80 -8.12 8.43 8.65
N GLU A 81 -8.40 7.60 7.65
CA GLU A 81 -8.62 6.17 7.84
C GLU A 81 -7.30 5.46 8.19
N TRP A 82 -7.35 4.58 9.20
CA TRP A 82 -6.26 3.76 9.67
C TRP A 82 -6.62 2.28 9.60
N GLU A 83 -5.90 1.52 8.77
CA GLU A 83 -6.04 0.07 8.68
C GLU A 83 -5.00 -0.65 9.55
N THR A 84 -5.35 -1.75 10.21
CA THR A 84 -4.38 -2.67 10.81
C THR A 84 -4.67 -4.09 10.36
N PHE A 85 -3.64 -4.80 9.91
CA PHE A 85 -3.81 -6.11 9.28
C PHE A 85 -2.54 -6.97 9.35
N PRO A 86 -2.66 -8.30 9.31
CA PRO A 86 -1.49 -9.18 9.17
C PRO A 86 -0.94 -9.20 7.73
N PRO A 87 0.36 -9.51 7.55
CA PRO A 87 1.02 -9.54 6.24
C PRO A 87 0.29 -10.38 5.18
N GLN A 88 -0.10 -11.60 5.55
CA GLN A 88 -0.73 -12.55 4.64
C GLN A 88 -2.09 -12.03 4.13
N ALA A 89 -2.87 -11.41 5.02
CA ALA A 89 -4.16 -10.88 4.62
C ALA A 89 -4.00 -9.72 3.62
N GLN A 90 -2.94 -8.91 3.72
CA GLN A 90 -2.67 -7.88 2.72
C GLN A 90 -2.34 -8.50 1.35
N ASP A 91 -1.52 -9.55 1.33
CA ASP A 91 -1.15 -10.23 0.08
C ASP A 91 -2.40 -10.85 -0.60
N GLU A 92 -3.29 -11.46 0.19
CA GLU A 92 -4.58 -11.98 -0.29
C GLU A 92 -5.51 -10.87 -0.82
N LYS A 93 -5.60 -9.75 -0.08
CA LYS A 93 -6.43 -8.60 -0.46
C LYS A 93 -5.93 -7.93 -1.75
N ILE A 94 -4.62 -7.93 -2.01
CA ILE A 94 -4.07 -7.45 -3.28
C ILE A 94 -4.59 -8.29 -4.44
N VAL A 95 -4.57 -9.62 -4.30
CA VAL A 95 -5.05 -10.55 -5.33
C VAL A 95 -6.55 -10.38 -5.54
N GLU A 96 -7.32 -10.26 -4.46
CA GLU A 96 -8.78 -10.07 -4.52
C GLU A 96 -9.18 -8.78 -5.25
N ILE A 97 -8.56 -7.65 -4.88
CA ILE A 97 -8.98 -6.33 -5.36
C ILE A 97 -8.37 -5.99 -6.72
N TYR A 98 -7.09 -6.27 -6.91
CA TYR A 98 -6.36 -5.81 -8.10
C TYR A 98 -6.12 -6.94 -9.10
N GLY A 99 -6.05 -8.18 -8.62
CA GLY A 99 -5.66 -9.36 -9.39
C GLY A 99 -4.24 -9.82 -9.05
N ALA A 100 -3.81 -10.92 -9.68
CA ALA A 100 -2.50 -11.51 -9.43
C ALA A 100 -1.36 -10.50 -9.72
N PRO A 101 -0.41 -10.32 -8.78
CA PRO A 101 0.82 -9.56 -9.05
C PRO A 101 1.62 -10.14 -10.21
N LEU A 102 2.34 -9.28 -10.92
CA LEU A 102 3.34 -9.68 -11.89
C LEU A 102 4.49 -10.39 -11.16
N ASN A 103 4.87 -11.57 -11.65
CA ASN A 103 6.05 -12.32 -11.20
C ASN A 103 7.36 -11.62 -11.59
#